data_AF-A0A7S1BPH9-F1
#
_entry.id   AF-A0A7S1BPH9-F1
#
_cell.length_a   1.000
_cell.length_b   1.000
_cell.length_c   1.000
_cell.angle_alpha   90.00
_cell.angle_beta   90.00
_cell.angle_gamma   90.00
#
_symmetry.space_group_name_H-M   'P 1'
#
loop_
_entity.id
_entity.type
_entity.pdbx_description
1 polymer ?
#
loop_
_entity_poly.entity_id
_entity_poly.type
_entity_poly.pdbx_seq_one_letter_code
_entity_poly.pdbx_strand_id
1 'polypeptide(L)'
;PPPPSPVDVSPEPAAPACLLSFLFSVYLYVRSASDVPDAPNCPKLRAAGGDTGSPVYDFFLGRELNPRWFGGTFDLKVFCELRPGLAGWLVLDLAAACRQRETLGYVTPSMLLLLAFQGLYVWDAQYQEEAILTTMDVTTDGFGYMLCFGDLAWVPFTYSLQARYLAEHDPHLGW
;
A
#
# COMPACT_ATOMS: atom_id res chain seq x y z
N PRO A 1 35.61 17.41 -0.86
CA PRO A 1 34.25 17.28 -0.29
C PRO A 1 34.29 16.47 1.01
N PRO A 2 33.64 16.92 2.09
CA PRO A 2 33.41 16.03 3.23
C PRO A 2 32.61 14.80 2.75
N PRO A 3 32.80 13.62 3.37
CA PRO A 3 31.92 12.50 3.09
C PRO A 3 30.47 12.94 3.35
N PRO A 4 29.49 12.55 2.50
CA PRO A 4 28.09 12.79 2.82
C PRO A 4 27.83 12.25 4.22
N SER A 5 27.28 13.09 5.08
CA SER A 5 26.81 12.66 6.40
C SER A 5 25.94 11.42 6.23
N PRO A 6 26.04 10.40 7.09
CA PRO A 6 25.09 9.29 7.06
C PRO A 6 23.71 9.90 7.22
N VAL A 7 22.95 9.98 6.11
CA VAL A 7 21.57 10.42 6.16
C VAL A 7 20.85 9.30 6.87
N ASP A 8 20.28 9.66 8.02
CA ASP A 8 19.67 8.74 8.97
C ASP A 8 18.78 7.72 8.24
N VAL A 9 19.10 6.44 8.36
CA VAL A 9 18.28 5.32 7.83
C VAL A 9 17.11 5.08 8.80
N SER A 10 16.60 6.14 9.39
CA SER A 10 15.53 6.12 10.37
C SER A 10 14.26 5.55 9.70
N PRO A 11 13.37 4.90 10.46
CA PRO A 11 12.09 4.37 9.96
C PRO A 11 11.07 5.45 9.55
N GLU A 12 11.55 6.62 9.12
CA GLU A 12 10.80 7.88 9.00
C GLU A 12 9.53 7.84 8.16
N PRO A 13 9.46 7.12 7.00
CA PRO A 13 8.21 7.02 6.26
C PRO A 13 7.31 5.86 6.71
N ALA A 14 7.85 4.82 7.36
CA ALA A 14 7.09 3.63 7.75
C ALA A 14 6.22 3.88 8.99
N ALA A 15 6.77 4.53 10.02
CA ALA A 15 6.02 4.88 11.22
C ALA A 15 4.76 5.74 10.96
N PRO A 16 4.82 6.84 10.17
CA PRO A 16 3.62 7.60 9.83
C PRO A 16 2.66 6.82 8.94
N ALA A 17 3.13 5.91 8.07
CA ALA A 17 2.26 5.03 7.30
C ALA A 17 1.47 4.07 8.20
N CYS A 18 2.12 3.46 9.20
CA CYS A 18 1.46 2.63 10.21
C CYS A 18 0.45 3.42 11.06
N LEU A 19 0.80 4.66 11.44
CA LEU A 19 -0.10 5.52 12.18
C LEU A 19 -1.31 5.92 11.32
N LEU A 20 -1.08 6.27 10.05
CA LEU A 20 -2.13 6.61 9.09
C LEU A 20 -3.05 5.43 8.87
N SER A 21 -2.52 4.22 8.66
CA SER A 21 -3.35 3.03 8.46
C SER A 21 -4.20 2.74 9.70
N PHE A 22 -3.62 2.85 10.90
CA PHE A 22 -4.36 2.68 12.15
C PHE A 22 -5.49 3.72 12.31
N LEU A 23 -5.19 5.01 12.14
CA LEU A 23 -6.17 6.09 12.24
C LEU A 23 -7.28 5.95 11.19
N PHE A 24 -6.90 5.56 9.97
CA PHE A 24 -7.85 5.34 8.89
C PHE A 24 -8.78 4.15 9.17
N SER A 25 -8.25 3.05 9.72
CA SER A 25 -9.07 1.92 10.15
C SER A 25 -10.01 2.25 11.31
N VAL A 26 -9.59 3.10 12.25
CA VAL A 26 -10.47 3.62 13.30
C VAL A 26 -11.61 4.43 12.68
N TYR A 27 -11.30 5.30 11.72
CA TYR A 27 -12.31 6.04 10.97
C TYR A 27 -13.30 5.12 10.25
N LEU A 28 -12.81 4.10 9.53
CA LEU A 28 -13.65 3.12 8.83
C LEU A 28 -14.55 2.34 9.78
N TYR A 29 -14.03 1.94 10.94
CA TYR A 29 -14.81 1.22 11.96
C TYR A 29 -15.93 2.08 12.55
N VAL A 30 -15.63 3.33 12.92
CA VAL A 30 -16.63 4.28 13.45
C VAL A 30 -17.67 4.61 12.38
N ARG A 31 -17.23 4.83 11.14
CA ARG A 31 -18.13 5.04 10.01
C ARG A 31 -19.02 3.83 9.76
N SER A 32 -18.50 2.61 9.92
CA SER A 32 -19.27 1.38 9.74
C SER A 32 -20.42 1.24 10.76
N ALA A 33 -20.28 1.84 11.94
CA ALA A 33 -21.34 1.89 12.95
C ALA A 33 -22.48 2.85 12.59
N SER A 34 -22.27 3.78 11.65
CA SER A 34 -23.32 4.67 11.17
C SER A 34 -24.12 4.01 10.05
N ASP A 35 -25.45 3.97 10.15
CA ASP A 35 -26.39 3.45 9.14
C ASP A 35 -26.58 4.41 7.94
N VAL A 36 -25.61 5.31 7.71
CA VAL A 36 -25.64 6.22 6.56
C VAL A 36 -25.38 5.41 5.29
N PRO A 37 -26.29 5.41 4.31
CA PRO A 37 -26.09 4.71 3.04
C PRO A 37 -24.98 5.38 2.23
N ASP A 38 -24.18 4.57 1.50
CA ASP A 38 -23.06 5.09 0.72
C ASP A 38 -23.49 5.82 -0.57
N ALA A 39 -24.67 5.49 -1.11
CA ALA A 39 -25.30 6.20 -2.21
C ALA A 39 -26.84 6.08 -2.13
N PRO A 40 -27.61 6.98 -2.76
CA PRO A 40 -29.09 6.94 -2.75
C PRO A 40 -29.69 5.61 -3.23
N ASN A 41 -28.95 4.80 -4.01
CA ASN A 41 -29.35 3.47 -4.49
C ASN A 41 -28.32 2.36 -4.22
N CYS A 42 -27.33 2.59 -3.36
CA CYS A 42 -26.31 1.59 -3.04
C CYS A 42 -26.31 1.35 -1.52
N PRO A 43 -26.96 0.25 -1.05
CA PRO A 43 -26.94 -0.09 0.35
C PRO A 43 -25.54 -0.50 0.77
N LYS A 44 -25.18 -0.14 2.00
CA LYS A 44 -23.90 -0.50 2.61
C LYS A 44 -23.81 -2.02 2.77
N LEU A 45 -22.89 -2.63 2.03
CA LEU A 45 -22.67 -4.07 2.11
C LEU A 45 -21.77 -4.40 3.30
N ARG A 46 -22.20 -5.36 4.12
CA ARG A 46 -21.40 -5.87 5.24
C ARG A 46 -20.63 -7.11 4.79
N ALA A 47 -19.36 -7.17 5.16
CA ALA A 47 -18.56 -8.36 4.91
C ALA A 47 -18.95 -9.46 5.91
N ALA A 48 -19.09 -10.70 5.42
CA ALA A 48 -19.47 -11.83 6.28
C ALA A 48 -18.44 -12.08 7.40
N GLY A 49 -17.15 -11.85 7.11
CA GLY A 49 -16.07 -11.96 8.10
C GLY A 49 -16.06 -10.85 9.16
N GLY A 50 -16.74 -9.73 8.89
CA GLY A 50 -16.75 -8.54 9.77
C GLY A 50 -17.96 -8.41 10.67
N ASP A 51 -18.84 -9.41 10.75
CA ASP A 51 -20.06 -9.36 11.59
C ASP A 51 -20.09 -10.53 12.59
N THR A 52 -19.01 -10.68 13.35
CA THR A 52 -18.85 -11.78 14.33
C THR A 52 -19.36 -11.44 15.72
N GLY A 53 -19.63 -10.15 16.00
CA GLY A 53 -20.02 -9.66 17.32
C GLY A 53 -18.85 -9.42 18.26
N SER A 54 -17.61 -9.72 17.84
CA SER A 54 -16.39 -9.38 18.57
C SER A 54 -15.82 -8.05 18.06
N PRO A 55 -15.83 -6.96 18.85
CA PRO A 55 -15.43 -5.63 18.38
C PRO A 55 -13.99 -5.57 17.83
N VAL A 56 -13.07 -6.32 18.44
CA VAL A 56 -11.65 -6.35 18.05
C VAL A 56 -11.48 -7.09 16.73
N TYR A 57 -12.19 -8.20 16.53
CA TYR A 57 -12.12 -8.99 15.31
C TYR A 57 -12.78 -8.27 14.13
N ASP A 58 -13.94 -7.68 14.38
CA ASP A 58 -14.68 -6.87 13.40
C ASP A 58 -13.91 -5.59 13.00
N PHE A 59 -13.10 -5.03 13.91
CA PHE A 59 -12.15 -3.95 13.59
C PHE A 59 -11.01 -4.43 12.70
N PHE A 60 -10.44 -5.60 13.01
CA PHE A 60 -9.32 -6.15 12.27
C PHE A 60 -9.69 -6.51 10.83
N LEU A 61 -10.78 -7.24 10.62
CA LEU A 61 -11.27 -7.61 9.28
C LEU A 61 -12.03 -6.49 8.58
N GLY A 62 -12.75 -5.67 9.32
CA GLY A 62 -13.60 -4.61 8.78
C GLY A 62 -15.05 -5.07 8.60
N ARG A 63 -15.98 -4.30 9.15
CA ARG A 63 -17.42 -4.56 9.10
C ARG A 63 -18.05 -4.29 7.72
N GLU A 64 -17.47 -3.34 6.98
CA GLU A 64 -17.97 -2.87 5.68
C GLU A 64 -17.16 -3.51 4.55
N LEU A 65 -17.83 -3.99 3.51
CA LEU A 65 -17.20 -4.69 2.39
C LEU A 65 -16.32 -3.74 1.57
N ASN A 66 -16.95 -2.68 1.03
CA ASN A 66 -16.32 -1.69 0.17
C ASN A 66 -16.82 -0.28 0.54
N PRO A 67 -16.11 0.44 1.42
CA PRO A 67 -16.51 1.78 1.83
C PRO A 67 -16.29 2.79 0.71
N ARG A 68 -17.33 3.58 0.40
CA ARG A 68 -17.30 4.50 -0.76
C ARG A 68 -17.46 5.96 -0.38
N TRP A 69 -16.71 6.86 -1.01
CA TRP A 69 -16.88 8.31 -0.87
C TRP A 69 -17.65 8.92 -2.05
N PHE A 70 -18.07 10.18 -1.90
CA PHE A 70 -18.76 10.99 -2.91
C PHE A 70 -20.07 10.41 -3.44
N GLY A 71 -20.88 9.79 -2.58
CA GLY A 71 -22.15 9.22 -3.01
C GLY A 71 -21.99 7.96 -3.86
N GLY A 72 -20.95 7.16 -3.59
CA GLY A 72 -20.75 5.84 -4.17
C GLY A 72 -19.80 5.76 -5.37
N THR A 73 -19.18 6.88 -5.77
CA THR A 73 -18.30 6.93 -6.95
C THR A 73 -16.86 6.54 -6.66
N PHE A 74 -16.39 6.72 -5.43
CA PHE A 74 -14.99 6.49 -5.07
C PHE A 74 -14.87 5.30 -4.11
N ASP A 75 -14.32 4.18 -4.57
CA ASP A 75 -14.12 2.98 -3.76
C ASP A 75 -12.77 3.06 -3.03
N LEU A 76 -12.82 3.14 -1.70
CA LEU A 76 -11.61 3.31 -0.87
C LEU A 76 -10.70 2.10 -0.92
N LYS A 77 -11.27 0.90 -1.06
CA LYS A 77 -10.52 -0.35 -1.01
C LYS A 77 -9.62 -0.48 -2.22
N VAL A 78 -10.24 -0.44 -3.40
CA VAL A 78 -9.54 -0.48 -4.69
C VAL A 78 -8.56 0.69 -4.81
N PHE A 79 -8.93 1.87 -4.32
CA PHE A 79 -8.02 3.00 -4.31
C PHE A 79 -6.77 2.72 -3.48
N CYS A 80 -6.91 2.29 -2.22
CA CYS A 80 -5.80 2.01 -1.32
C CYS A 80 -4.87 0.90 -1.84
N GLU A 81 -5.44 -0.16 -2.40
CA GLU A 81 -4.72 -1.31 -2.96
C GLU A 81 -3.83 -0.90 -4.15
N LEU A 82 -4.40 -0.23 -5.16
CA LEU A 82 -3.69 0.09 -6.40
C LEU A 82 -2.85 1.37 -6.35
N ARG A 83 -3.32 2.43 -5.69
CA ARG A 83 -2.71 3.77 -5.83
C ARG A 83 -1.64 4.01 -4.76
N PRO A 84 -1.95 4.28 -3.47
CA PRO A 84 -0.91 4.46 -2.47
C PRO A 84 -0.16 3.16 -2.15
N GLY A 85 -0.76 1.98 -2.32
CA GLY A 85 -0.06 0.70 -2.15
C GLY A 85 0.95 0.42 -3.26
N LEU A 86 0.48 0.01 -4.44
CA LEU A 86 1.37 -0.37 -5.55
C LEU A 86 2.15 0.80 -6.17
N ALA A 87 1.53 1.97 -6.41
CA ALA A 87 2.29 3.10 -6.94
C ALA A 87 3.23 3.70 -5.88
N GLY A 88 2.84 3.68 -4.60
CA GLY A 88 3.70 4.10 -3.49
C GLY A 88 4.95 3.22 -3.37
N TRP A 89 4.82 1.91 -3.59
CA TRP A 89 5.97 0.99 -3.67
C TRP A 89 6.97 1.43 -4.74
N LEU A 90 6.53 1.66 -5.98
CA LEU A 90 7.42 2.10 -7.06
C LEU A 90 8.10 3.44 -6.77
N VAL A 91 7.41 4.37 -6.11
CA VAL A 91 8.00 5.65 -5.68
C VAL A 91 9.12 5.44 -4.67
N LEU A 92 8.98 4.50 -3.73
CA LEU A 92 10.04 4.16 -2.78
C LEU A 92 11.25 3.55 -3.47
N ASP A 93 11.06 2.68 -4.48
CA ASP A 93 12.16 2.10 -5.23
C ASP A 93 12.91 3.16 -6.05
N LEU A 94 12.19 4.10 -6.67
CA LEU A 94 12.80 5.24 -7.36
C LEU A 94 13.57 6.14 -6.39
N ALA A 95 13.05 6.36 -5.19
CA ALA A 95 13.77 7.11 -4.15
C ALA A 95 15.07 6.40 -3.73
N ALA A 96 15.05 5.08 -3.59
CA ALA A 96 16.24 4.28 -3.30
C ALA A 96 17.27 4.35 -4.44
N ALA A 97 16.84 4.31 -5.70
CA ALA A 97 17.74 4.46 -6.85
C ALA A 97 18.33 5.88 -6.96
N CYS A 98 17.54 6.92 -6.67
CA CYS A 98 18.05 8.29 -6.56
C CYS A 98 19.12 8.39 -5.48
N ARG A 99 18.90 7.78 -4.30
CA ARG A 99 19.90 7.72 -3.23
C ARG A 99 21.16 7.00 -3.68
N GLN A 100 21.04 5.86 -4.36
CA GLN A 100 22.20 5.11 -4.87
C GLN A 100 23.04 5.98 -5.82
N ARG A 101 22.38 6.74 -6.70
CA ARG A 101 23.05 7.68 -7.62
C ARG A 101 23.76 8.81 -6.89
N GLU A 102 23.19 9.35 -5.81
CA GLU A 102 23.86 10.38 -4.99
C GLU A 102 25.12 9.85 -4.29
N THR A 103 25.08 8.60 -3.81
CA THR A 103 26.17 7.98 -3.06
C THR A 103 27.30 7.47 -3.97
N LEU A 104 26.95 6.75 -5.05
CA LEU A 104 27.90 6.10 -5.95
C LEU A 104 28.23 6.94 -7.20
N GLY A 105 27.43 7.96 -7.51
CA GLY A 105 27.53 8.75 -8.75
C GLY A 105 26.84 8.11 -9.96
N TYR A 106 26.42 6.85 -9.86
CA TYR A 106 25.70 6.10 -10.90
C TYR A 106 24.69 5.13 -10.26
N VAL A 107 23.75 4.61 -11.07
CA VAL A 107 22.80 3.57 -10.66
C VAL A 107 23.33 2.22 -11.13
N THR A 108 23.35 1.22 -10.25
CA THR A 108 23.92 -0.10 -10.56
C THR A 108 23.02 -0.86 -11.55
N PRO A 109 23.59 -1.73 -12.41
CA PRO A 109 22.78 -2.56 -13.30
C PRO A 109 21.73 -3.40 -12.56
N SER A 110 22.07 -3.89 -11.36
CA SER A 110 21.15 -4.61 -10.48
C SER A 110 19.92 -3.80 -10.10
N MET A 111 20.13 -2.52 -9.75
CA MET A 111 19.05 -1.61 -9.38
C MET A 111 18.17 -1.27 -10.59
N LEU A 112 18.76 -1.08 -11.78
CA LEU A 112 18.00 -0.84 -13.01
C LEU A 112 17.13 -2.05 -13.40
N LEU A 113 17.66 -3.26 -13.29
CA LEU A 113 16.90 -4.49 -13.54
C LEU A 113 15.75 -4.64 -12.54
N LEU A 114 16.02 -4.37 -11.26
CA LEU A 114 15.01 -4.40 -10.22
C LEU A 114 13.87 -3.40 -10.50
N LEU A 115 14.20 -2.14 -10.80
CA LEU A 115 13.22 -1.12 -11.19
C LEU A 115 12.45 -1.51 -12.44
N ALA A 116 13.10 -2.15 -13.42
CA ALA A 116 12.42 -2.61 -14.63
C ALA A 116 11.40 -3.71 -14.31
N PHE A 117 11.77 -4.73 -13.53
CA PHE A 117 10.85 -5.82 -13.19
C PHE A 117 9.71 -5.38 -12.28
N GLN A 118 10.01 -4.62 -11.23
CA GLN A 118 8.98 -4.11 -10.31
C GLN A 118 8.11 -3.05 -11.00
N GLY A 119 8.70 -2.20 -11.83
CA GLY A 119 7.96 -1.23 -12.65
C GLY A 119 7.03 -1.89 -13.66
N LEU A 120 7.48 -2.97 -14.33
CA LEU A 120 6.62 -3.77 -15.22
C LEU A 120 5.46 -4.41 -14.45
N TYR A 121 5.72 -4.94 -13.26
CA TYR A 121 4.68 -5.52 -12.41
C TYR A 121 3.63 -4.47 -12.02
N VAL A 122 4.06 -3.30 -11.53
CA VAL A 122 3.14 -2.23 -11.14
C VAL A 122 2.38 -1.71 -12.37
N TRP A 123 3.05 -1.55 -13.51
CA TRP A 123 2.42 -1.14 -14.76
C TRP A 123 1.33 -2.12 -15.21
N ASP A 124 1.62 -3.42 -15.20
CA ASP A 124 0.66 -4.46 -15.58
C ASP A 124 -0.58 -4.44 -14.66
N ALA A 125 -0.37 -4.26 -13.36
CA ALA A 125 -1.46 -4.13 -12.39
C ALA A 125 -2.36 -2.91 -12.65
N GLN A 126 -1.78 -1.76 -13.07
CA GLN A 126 -2.58 -0.58 -13.44
C GLN A 126 -3.28 -0.77 -14.80
N TYR A 127 -2.66 -1.48 -15.74
CA TYR A 127 -3.24 -1.75 -17.05
C TYR A 127 -4.44 -2.70 -16.95
N GLN A 128 -4.33 -3.72 -16.11
CA GLN A 128 -5.37 -4.74 -15.89
C GLN A 128 -6.15 -4.48 -14.58
N GLU A 129 -6.53 -3.23 -14.35
CA GLU A 129 -7.28 -2.81 -13.15
C GLU A 129 -8.61 -3.59 -12.99
N GLU A 130 -9.24 -3.99 -14.10
CA GLU A 130 -10.48 -4.79 -14.07
C GLU A 130 -10.31 -6.16 -13.38
N ALA A 131 -9.12 -6.76 -13.44
CA ALA A 131 -8.88 -8.05 -12.79
C ALA A 131 -8.90 -7.94 -11.27
N ILE A 132 -8.50 -6.79 -10.72
CA ILE A 132 -8.50 -6.56 -9.26
C ILE A 132 -9.92 -6.63 -8.69
N LEU A 133 -10.93 -6.24 -9.47
CA LEU A 133 -12.32 -6.25 -9.04
C LEU A 133 -12.86 -7.67 -8.80
N THR A 134 -12.14 -8.68 -9.26
CA THR A 134 -12.51 -10.10 -9.11
C THR A 134 -11.76 -10.81 -7.98
N THR A 135 -10.87 -10.10 -7.27
CA THR A 135 -10.09 -10.68 -6.17
C THR A 135 -10.95 -10.90 -4.92
N MET A 136 -10.49 -11.81 -4.04
CA MET A 136 -11.12 -12.08 -2.74
C MET A 136 -11.21 -10.80 -1.89
N ASP A 137 -10.15 -9.99 -1.94
CA ASP A 137 -10.04 -8.73 -1.23
C ASP A 137 -11.22 -7.82 -1.57
N VAL A 138 -11.59 -7.65 -2.84
CA VAL A 138 -12.72 -6.78 -3.24
C VAL A 138 -14.09 -7.45 -3.07
N THR A 139 -14.18 -8.76 -3.32
CA THR A 139 -15.48 -9.44 -3.45
C THR A 139 -16.05 -9.98 -2.14
N THR A 140 -15.20 -10.42 -1.20
CA THR A 140 -15.65 -11.12 0.01
C THR A 140 -15.16 -10.49 1.31
N ASP A 141 -13.95 -9.93 1.32
CA ASP A 141 -13.34 -9.46 2.56
C ASP A 141 -13.81 -8.06 2.93
N GLY A 142 -13.83 -7.75 4.23
CA GLY A 142 -14.11 -6.40 4.72
C GLY A 142 -12.91 -5.48 4.53
N PHE A 143 -13.13 -4.17 4.54
CA PHE A 143 -12.04 -3.20 4.54
C PHE A 143 -11.78 -2.69 5.98
N GLY A 144 -10.96 -3.45 6.71
CA GLY A 144 -10.57 -3.18 8.09
C GLY A 144 -9.09 -2.85 8.27
N TYR A 145 -8.58 -3.02 9.49
CA TYR A 145 -7.16 -2.77 9.79
C TYR A 145 -6.20 -3.67 9.02
N MET A 146 -6.55 -4.95 8.83
CA MET A 146 -5.70 -5.91 8.12
C MET A 146 -5.35 -5.43 6.70
N LEU A 147 -6.36 -5.12 5.89
CA LEU A 147 -6.15 -4.67 4.51
C LEU A 147 -5.59 -3.25 4.45
N CYS A 148 -6.10 -2.33 5.26
CA CYS A 148 -5.58 -0.97 5.32
C CYS A 148 -4.08 -0.91 5.68
N PHE A 149 -3.65 -1.71 6.66
CA PHE A 149 -2.23 -1.85 7.00
C PHE A 149 -1.45 -2.57 5.89
N GLY A 150 -2.03 -3.62 5.32
CA GLY A 150 -1.51 -4.34 4.16
C GLY A 150 -1.12 -3.39 3.02
N ASP A 151 -2.10 -2.62 2.57
CA ASP A 151 -1.97 -1.73 1.42
C ASP A 151 -1.03 -0.55 1.68
N LEU A 152 -1.19 0.14 2.82
CA LEU A 152 -0.50 1.41 3.06
C LEU A 152 0.89 1.26 3.69
N ALA A 153 1.13 0.17 4.42
CA ALA A 153 2.35 0.02 5.23
C ALA A 153 3.08 -1.30 4.98
N TRP A 154 2.40 -2.41 4.69
CA TRP A 154 3.09 -3.66 4.45
C TRP A 154 3.69 -3.72 3.05
N VAL A 155 2.88 -3.63 2.00
CA VAL A 155 3.30 -3.74 0.60
C VAL A 155 4.43 -2.77 0.25
N PRO A 156 4.28 -1.44 0.40
CA PRO A 156 5.30 -0.50 -0.05
C PRO A 156 6.63 -0.64 0.69
N PHE A 157 6.63 -0.97 1.99
CA PHE A 157 7.85 -1.00 2.79
C PHE A 157 8.54 -2.36 2.80
N THR A 158 7.80 -3.46 2.63
CA THR A 158 8.40 -4.80 2.54
C THR A 158 8.88 -5.11 1.13
N TYR A 159 8.16 -4.66 0.09
CA TYR A 159 8.50 -4.99 -1.30
C TYR A 159 9.61 -4.09 -1.86
N SER A 160 9.89 -2.97 -1.19
CA SER A 160 11.05 -2.11 -1.48
C SER A 160 12.33 -2.51 -0.75
N LEU A 161 12.32 -3.58 0.05
CA LEU A 161 13.50 -4.03 0.81
C LEU A 161 14.70 -4.34 -0.10
N GLN A 162 14.43 -4.93 -1.26
CA GLN A 162 15.44 -5.27 -2.26
C GLN A 162 16.07 -4.00 -2.85
N ALA A 163 15.28 -2.97 -3.17
CA ALA A 163 15.79 -1.67 -3.62
C ALA A 163 16.63 -1.00 -2.52
N ARG A 164 16.13 -1.00 -1.28
CA ARG A 164 16.86 -0.45 -0.13
C ARG A 164 18.19 -1.16 0.10
N TYR A 165 18.20 -2.48 0.02
CA TYR A 165 19.42 -3.27 0.14
C TYR A 165 20.43 -2.92 -0.96
N LEU A 166 19.98 -2.85 -2.23
CA LEU A 166 20.84 -2.49 -3.36
C LEU A 166 21.36 -1.04 -3.28
N ALA A 167 20.63 -0.13 -2.65
CA ALA A 167 21.07 1.25 -2.47
C ALA A 167 22.33 1.36 -1.59
N GLU A 168 22.52 0.42 -0.66
CA GLU A 168 23.67 0.37 0.25
C GLU A 168 24.72 -0.68 -0.14
N HIS A 169 24.30 -1.77 -0.76
CA HIS A 169 25.14 -2.91 -1.11
C HIS A 169 25.08 -3.17 -2.61
N ASP A 170 26.15 -2.86 -3.34
CA ASP A 170 26.28 -3.27 -4.75
C ASP A 170 26.86 -4.69 -4.82
N PRO A 171 26.07 -5.71 -5.25
CA PRO A 171 26.59 -7.06 -5.41
C PRO A 171 27.51 -7.22 -6.63
N HIS A 172 27.72 -6.16 -7.43
CA HIS A 172 28.50 -6.18 -8.67
C HIS A 172 28.15 -7.37 -9.56
N LEU A 173 26.99 -7.29 -10.22
CA LEU A 173 26.59 -8.31 -11.20
C LEU A 173 27.70 -8.50 -12.25
N GLY A 174 28.12 -9.76 -12.41
CA GLY A 174 29.05 -10.18 -13.45
C GLY A 174 28.47 -9.91 -14.84
N TRP A 175 29.39 -9.60 -15.76
CA TRP A 175 29.14 -9.25 -17.15
C TRP A 175 29.09 -10.50 -18.02
#